data_AF-A0A0C3BYT0-F1
#
_entry.id   AF-A0A0C3BYT0-F1
#
_cell.length_a   1.000
_cell.length_b   1.000
_cell.length_c   1.000
_cell.angle_alpha   90.00
_cell.angle_beta   90.00
_cell.angle_gamma   90.00
#
_symmetry.space_group_name_H-M   'P 1'
#
loop_
_entity.id
_entity.type
_entity.pdbx_description
1 polymer ?
#
loop_
_entity_poly.entity_id
_entity_poly.type
_entity_poly.pdbx_seq_one_letter_code
_entity_poly.pdbx_strand_id
1 'polypeptide(L)'
;MPLNVPGLLVPFHLLVNPRLIVPHIVVKDIRQIDFRALKKAGYRGAVFDKDNCLTLPHHDTLIPELQDSWRECREVFGEGNILVVSNSAGTKQRDAGGILAESVSYHLGVPVLRHASLKPSYACIKGIRAYFASLQAPRTDSELIIVGDRIFTDVVLANRMRSNPSSPGPLAIWMTRVWKKEGTFMRWMEGRLVRAVEAWSEPIGSSGLGSRFRDGDEGGQDMNLRRFVKDDEVEGEAKVGGSKHEGAAVLGIEAGGIGRWVWERMKRS
;
A
#
# COMPACT_ATOMS: atom_id res chain seq x y z
N MET A 1 -12.71 17.67 9.14
CA MET A 1 -12.44 16.44 8.35
C MET A 1 -13.78 15.74 8.12
N PRO A 2 -14.21 15.45 6.88
CA PRO A 2 -15.39 14.62 6.66
C PRO A 2 -15.19 13.25 7.33
N LEU A 3 -16.20 12.82 8.08
CA LEU A 3 -16.22 11.56 8.82
C LEU A 3 -16.27 10.39 7.83
N ASN A 4 -15.31 9.45 7.90
CA ASN A 4 -15.40 8.18 7.18
C ASN A 4 -16.36 7.24 7.91
N VAL A 5 -17.66 7.53 7.85
CA VAL A 5 -18.72 6.74 8.51
C VAL A 5 -18.62 5.25 8.15
N PRO A 6 -18.39 4.84 6.88
CA PRO A 6 -18.20 3.43 6.55
C PRO A 6 -17.04 2.74 7.27
N GLY A 7 -15.92 3.44 7.49
CA GLY A 7 -14.77 2.93 8.24
C GLY A 7 -15.03 2.92 9.75
N LEU A 8 -15.74 3.93 10.28
CA LEU A 8 -16.08 4.04 11.70
C LEU A 8 -17.03 2.95 12.18
N LEU A 9 -17.87 2.39 11.29
CA LEU A 9 -18.79 1.31 11.62
C LEU A 9 -18.13 -0.07 11.63
N VAL A 10 -16.91 -0.21 11.13
CA VAL A 10 -16.21 -1.50 11.04
C VAL A 10 -16.06 -2.18 12.40
N PRO A 11 -15.62 -1.51 13.49
CA PRO A 11 -15.48 -2.14 14.80
C PRO A 11 -16.74 -2.86 15.30
N PHE A 12 -17.93 -2.33 15.00
CA PHE A 12 -19.20 -2.96 15.36
C PHE A 12 -19.46 -4.23 14.56
N HIS A 13 -19.03 -4.27 13.29
CA HIS A 13 -19.15 -5.46 12.45
C HIS A 13 -18.20 -6.58 12.89
N LEU A 14 -17.10 -6.26 13.60
CA LEU A 14 -16.14 -7.26 14.07
C LEU A 14 -16.73 -8.20 15.13
N LEU A 15 -17.77 -7.76 15.85
CA LEU A 15 -18.51 -8.61 16.78
C LEU A 15 -19.22 -9.78 16.06
N VAL A 16 -19.49 -9.62 14.76
CA VAL A 16 -20.20 -10.62 13.93
C VAL A 16 -19.24 -11.35 12.99
N ASN A 17 -18.24 -10.65 12.44
CA ASN A 17 -17.25 -11.24 11.53
C ASN A 17 -15.85 -10.65 11.76
N PRO A 18 -15.07 -11.19 12.72
CA PRO A 18 -13.77 -10.65 13.07
C PRO A 18 -12.73 -10.87 11.96
N ARG A 19 -12.87 -11.90 11.13
CA ARG A 19 -11.97 -12.18 9.99
C ARG A 19 -11.95 -11.07 8.93
N LEU A 20 -12.88 -10.12 8.99
CA LEU A 20 -12.95 -8.98 8.08
C LEU A 20 -11.70 -8.08 8.10
N ILE A 21 -10.96 -8.06 9.20
CA ILE A 21 -9.76 -7.23 9.37
C ILE A 21 -8.45 -7.99 9.23
N VAL A 22 -8.50 -9.29 8.98
CA VAL A 22 -7.30 -10.12 8.84
C VAL A 22 -6.78 -9.98 7.41
N PRO A 23 -5.56 -9.45 7.21
CA PRO A 23 -4.92 -9.41 5.90
C PRO A 23 -4.40 -10.80 5.53
N HIS A 24 -4.18 -11.05 4.24
CA HIS A 24 -3.53 -12.30 3.78
C HIS A 24 -2.02 -12.19 3.84
N ILE A 25 -1.46 -11.00 3.58
CA ILE A 25 -0.03 -10.74 3.62
C ILE A 25 0.22 -9.44 4.38
N VAL A 26 1.27 -9.43 5.20
CA VAL A 26 1.76 -8.23 5.89
C VAL A 26 3.17 -7.92 5.40
N VAL A 27 3.37 -6.72 4.88
CA VAL A 27 4.66 -6.21 4.41
C VAL A 27 5.00 -4.87 5.05
N LYS A 28 6.26 -4.46 4.98
CA LYS A 28 6.70 -3.13 5.40
C LYS A 28 6.18 -2.08 4.42
N ASP A 29 6.50 -2.22 3.15
CA ASP A 29 6.07 -1.34 2.05
C ASP A 29 6.10 -2.13 0.74
N ILE A 30 5.74 -1.50 -0.39
CA ILE A 30 5.64 -2.20 -1.70
C ILE A 30 6.95 -2.85 -2.16
N ARG A 31 8.11 -2.46 -1.60
CA ARG A 31 9.41 -3.00 -2.03
C ARG A 31 9.57 -4.47 -1.70
N GLN A 32 8.88 -4.93 -0.66
CA GLN A 32 8.85 -6.33 -0.27
C GLN A 32 7.87 -7.16 -1.11
N ILE A 33 7.08 -6.58 -2.02
CA ILE A 33 6.11 -7.36 -2.81
C ILE A 33 6.80 -7.93 -4.05
N ASP A 34 6.73 -9.25 -4.25
CA ASP A 34 7.13 -9.89 -5.49
C ASP A 34 5.96 -9.90 -6.50
N PHE A 35 5.88 -8.83 -7.29
CA PHE A 35 4.87 -8.68 -8.33
C PHE A 35 4.94 -9.78 -9.40
N ARG A 36 6.14 -10.28 -9.72
CA ARG A 36 6.31 -11.32 -10.74
C ARG A 36 5.78 -12.66 -10.26
N ALA A 37 6.06 -13.01 -9.00
CA ALA A 37 5.49 -14.18 -8.36
C ALA A 37 3.97 -14.09 -8.28
N LEU A 38 3.41 -12.93 -7.92
CA LEU A 38 1.96 -12.69 -7.93
C LEU A 38 1.36 -12.89 -9.32
N LYS A 39 1.98 -12.33 -10.36
CA LYS A 39 1.51 -12.52 -11.75
C LYS A 39 1.55 -13.98 -12.18
N LYS A 40 2.62 -14.71 -11.84
CA LYS A 40 2.76 -16.14 -12.11
C LYS A 40 1.70 -16.97 -11.38
N ALA A 41 1.26 -16.54 -10.20
CA ALA A 41 0.21 -17.17 -9.43
C ALA A 41 -1.22 -16.84 -9.93
N GLY A 42 -1.36 -15.99 -10.95
CA GLY A 42 -2.65 -15.69 -11.58
C GLY A 42 -3.28 -14.37 -11.13
N TYR A 43 -2.60 -13.57 -10.31
CA TYR A 43 -3.04 -12.19 -10.05
C TYR A 43 -2.72 -11.33 -11.28
N ARG A 44 -3.71 -10.64 -11.82
CA ARG A 44 -3.60 -9.90 -13.10
C ARG A 44 -3.97 -8.43 -12.98
N GLY A 45 -4.45 -7.98 -11.81
CA GLY A 45 -4.70 -6.58 -11.53
C GLY A 45 -4.37 -6.21 -10.09
N ALA A 46 -4.19 -4.91 -9.85
CA ALA A 46 -3.82 -4.40 -8.54
C ALA A 46 -4.61 -3.14 -8.19
N VAL A 47 -5.03 -3.05 -6.93
CA VAL A 47 -5.64 -1.85 -6.36
C VAL A 47 -4.73 -1.33 -5.26
N PHE A 48 -4.36 -0.06 -5.33
CA PHE A 48 -3.52 0.58 -4.33
C PHE A 48 -4.26 1.70 -3.62
N ASP A 49 -4.07 1.81 -2.31
CA ASP A 49 -4.30 3.06 -1.60
C ASP A 49 -3.28 4.14 -2.03
N LYS A 50 -3.60 5.41 -1.76
CA LYS A 50 -2.71 6.55 -2.04
C LYS A 50 -1.87 6.93 -0.83
N ASP A 51 -2.51 7.48 0.20
CA ASP A 51 -1.83 8.22 1.28
C ASP A 51 -1.20 7.26 2.29
N ASN A 52 0.11 7.40 2.56
CA ASN A 52 0.92 6.45 3.33
C ASN A 52 1.09 5.06 2.67
N CYS A 53 0.61 4.88 1.43
CA CYS A 53 0.80 3.66 0.65
C CYS A 53 1.79 3.92 -0.52
N LEU A 54 1.42 4.81 -1.44
CA LEU A 54 2.26 5.20 -2.59
C LEU A 54 2.83 6.62 -2.43
N THR A 55 2.10 7.51 -1.77
CA THR A 55 2.47 8.92 -1.60
C THR A 55 2.48 9.31 -0.13
N LEU A 56 3.20 10.40 0.20
CA LEU A 56 3.04 11.04 1.50
C LEU A 56 1.63 11.64 1.61
N PRO A 57 1.03 11.69 2.82
CA PRO A 57 -0.25 12.38 3.02
C PRO A 57 -0.19 13.82 2.52
N HIS A 58 -1.19 14.22 1.73
CA HIS A 58 -1.28 15.54 1.07
C HIS A 58 -0.29 15.79 -0.08
N HIS A 59 0.44 14.76 -0.53
CA HIS A 59 1.27 14.82 -1.73
C HIS A 59 0.73 13.88 -2.79
N ASP A 60 0.94 14.24 -4.06
CA ASP A 60 0.44 13.46 -5.22
C ASP A 60 1.55 12.68 -5.92
N THR A 61 2.82 12.97 -5.62
CA THR A 61 3.99 12.30 -6.18
C THR A 61 4.31 11.01 -5.42
N LEU A 62 4.82 10.02 -6.14
CA LEU A 62 5.36 8.80 -5.55
C LEU A 62 6.45 9.13 -4.53
N ILE A 63 6.49 8.36 -3.45
CA ILE A 63 7.61 8.36 -2.50
C ILE A 63 8.87 7.88 -3.25
N PRO A 64 9.98 8.66 -3.28
CA PRO A 64 11.15 8.35 -4.11
C PRO A 64 11.73 6.96 -3.90
N GLU A 65 11.73 6.47 -2.66
CA GLU A 65 12.22 5.15 -2.27
C GLU A 65 11.43 4.00 -2.93
N LEU A 66 10.20 4.26 -3.35
CA LEU A 66 9.30 3.28 -3.96
C LEU A 66 9.43 3.22 -5.49
N GLN A 67 10.27 4.08 -6.10
CA GLN A 67 10.34 4.26 -7.55
C GLN A 67 10.56 2.96 -8.33
N ASP A 68 11.51 2.14 -7.91
CA ASP A 68 11.87 0.92 -8.65
C ASP A 68 10.80 -0.16 -8.53
N SER A 69 10.24 -0.36 -7.34
CA SER A 69 9.16 -1.32 -7.13
C SER A 69 7.86 -0.87 -7.79
N TRP A 70 7.59 0.43 -7.85
CA TRP A 70 6.45 0.96 -8.59
C TRP A 70 6.59 0.78 -10.10
N ARG A 71 7.79 1.02 -10.64
CA ARG A 71 8.13 0.74 -12.04
C ARG A 71 7.93 -0.74 -12.37
N GLU A 72 8.49 -1.64 -11.55
CA GLU A 72 8.31 -3.09 -11.70
C GLU A 72 6.82 -3.47 -11.67
N CYS A 73 6.04 -2.96 -10.71
CA CYS A 73 4.60 -3.23 -10.62
C CYS A 73 3.88 -2.85 -11.91
N ARG A 74 4.17 -1.65 -12.46
CA ARG A 74 3.58 -1.16 -13.71
C ARG A 74 3.96 -2.00 -14.92
N GLU A 75 5.22 -2.42 -15.02
CA GLU A 75 5.68 -3.32 -16.09
C GLU A 75 5.02 -4.70 -16.00
N VAL A 76 4.86 -5.21 -14.77
CA VAL A 76 4.30 -6.54 -14.53
C VAL A 76 2.81 -6.56 -14.82
N PHE A 77 2.00 -5.68 -14.24
CA PHE A 77 0.55 -5.73 -14.45
C PHE A 77 0.09 -4.97 -15.69
N GLY A 78 0.85 -3.96 -16.13
CA GLY A 78 0.40 -2.97 -17.11
C GLY A 78 -0.45 -1.88 -16.44
N GLU A 79 -0.28 -0.64 -16.88
CA GLU A 79 -0.86 0.55 -16.25
C GLU A 79 -2.39 0.51 -16.15
N GLY A 80 -3.06 -0.01 -17.17
CA GLY A 80 -4.52 -0.17 -17.17
C GLY A 80 -5.05 -1.34 -16.33
N ASN A 81 -4.19 -2.18 -15.77
CA ASN A 81 -4.59 -3.20 -14.78
C ASN A 81 -4.25 -2.77 -13.36
N ILE A 82 -3.84 -1.52 -13.15
CA ILE A 82 -3.56 -0.94 -11.85
C ILE A 82 -4.55 0.21 -11.61
N LEU A 83 -5.18 0.22 -10.44
CA LEU A 83 -6.14 1.24 -10.06
C LEU A 83 -5.78 1.82 -8.69
N VAL A 84 -5.65 3.14 -8.61
CA VAL A 84 -5.50 3.82 -7.32
C VAL A 84 -6.88 4.17 -6.77
N VAL A 85 -7.16 3.81 -5.52
CA VAL A 85 -8.41 4.13 -4.83
C VAL A 85 -8.10 4.86 -3.54
N SER A 86 -8.45 6.14 -3.49
CA SER A 86 -8.19 7.00 -2.33
C SER A 86 -9.48 7.53 -1.71
N ASN A 87 -9.45 7.83 -0.41
CA ASN A 87 -10.48 8.59 0.29
C ASN A 87 -10.23 10.11 0.27
N SER A 88 -9.07 10.56 -0.23
CA SER A 88 -8.67 11.97 -0.34
C SER A 88 -8.72 12.51 -1.77
N ALA A 89 -8.52 11.65 -2.77
CA ALA A 89 -8.55 11.97 -4.21
C ALA A 89 -9.59 11.11 -4.94
N GLY A 90 -10.33 11.69 -5.90
CA GLY A 90 -11.37 10.99 -6.66
C GLY A 90 -12.72 10.86 -5.94
N THR A 91 -12.83 11.28 -4.69
CA THR A 91 -14.11 11.27 -3.95
C THR A 91 -14.96 12.49 -4.26
N LYS A 92 -16.26 12.33 -4.53
CA LYS A 92 -17.17 13.44 -4.82
C LYS A 92 -17.15 14.56 -3.75
N GLN A 93 -16.98 14.21 -2.48
CA GLN A 93 -17.02 15.18 -1.37
C GLN A 93 -15.76 16.05 -1.26
N ARG A 94 -14.58 15.51 -1.62
CA ARG A 94 -13.30 16.23 -1.49
C ARG A 94 -12.70 16.67 -2.82
N ASP A 95 -13.11 16.04 -3.91
CA ASP A 95 -12.54 16.21 -5.24
C ASP A 95 -13.65 16.18 -6.29
N ALA A 96 -14.66 17.04 -6.11
CA ALA A 96 -15.83 17.11 -7.00
C ALA A 96 -15.46 17.37 -8.47
N GLY A 97 -14.38 18.14 -8.70
CA GLY A 97 -13.84 18.41 -10.04
C GLY A 97 -12.90 17.32 -10.55
N GLY A 98 -12.48 16.37 -9.72
CA GLY A 98 -11.54 15.31 -10.09
C GLY A 98 -10.12 15.78 -10.39
N ILE A 99 -9.75 16.99 -9.94
CA ILE A 99 -8.44 17.59 -10.21
C ILE A 99 -7.36 16.84 -9.42
N LEU A 100 -7.64 16.46 -8.17
CA LEU A 100 -6.69 15.68 -7.37
C LEU A 100 -6.52 14.28 -7.94
N ALA A 101 -7.62 13.64 -8.36
CA ALA A 101 -7.56 12.36 -9.06
C ALA A 101 -6.70 12.44 -10.33
N GLU A 102 -6.84 13.51 -11.12
CA GLU A 102 -6.05 13.71 -12.34
C GLU A 102 -4.57 13.95 -12.03
N SER A 103 -4.28 14.82 -11.05
CA SER A 103 -2.91 15.07 -10.58
C SER A 103 -2.22 13.79 -10.13
N VAL A 104 -2.88 12.98 -9.32
CA VAL A 104 -2.34 11.70 -8.84
C VAL A 104 -2.17 10.72 -10.00
N SER A 105 -3.16 10.65 -10.91
CA SER A 105 -3.09 9.79 -12.09
C SER A 105 -1.90 10.15 -12.97
N TYR A 106 -1.64 11.44 -13.16
CA TYR A 106 -0.49 11.95 -13.92
C TYR A 106 0.84 11.55 -13.27
N HIS A 107 1.01 11.79 -11.96
CA HIS A 107 2.28 11.52 -11.28
C HIS A 107 2.57 10.03 -11.05
N LEU A 108 1.54 9.22 -10.83
CA LEU A 108 1.70 7.78 -10.64
C LEU A 108 1.66 7.00 -11.96
N GLY A 109 1.13 7.62 -13.02
CA GLY A 109 1.03 7.04 -14.36
C GLY A 109 0.07 5.86 -14.45
N VAL A 110 -0.99 5.86 -13.63
CA VAL A 110 -2.06 4.85 -13.57
C VAL A 110 -3.38 5.55 -13.19
N PRO A 111 -4.54 5.03 -13.59
CA PRO A 111 -5.82 5.68 -13.30
C PRO A 111 -6.17 5.68 -11.81
N VAL A 112 -6.90 6.73 -11.41
CA VAL A 112 -7.49 6.89 -10.08
C VAL A 112 -9.00 6.71 -10.17
N LEU A 113 -9.57 5.87 -9.31
CA LEU A 113 -11.01 5.67 -9.26
C LEU A 113 -11.72 6.96 -8.81
N ARG A 114 -12.65 7.45 -9.64
CA ARG A 114 -13.59 8.50 -9.25
C ARG A 114 -14.85 7.85 -8.66
N HIS A 115 -15.18 8.15 -7.41
CA HIS A 115 -16.27 7.49 -6.70
C HIS A 115 -17.03 8.43 -5.75
N ALA A 116 -18.31 8.11 -5.50
CA ALA A 116 -19.18 8.94 -4.67
C ALA A 116 -19.15 8.56 -3.18
N SER A 117 -18.53 7.44 -2.81
CA SER A 117 -18.63 6.85 -1.48
C SER A 117 -17.28 6.32 -1.03
N LEU A 118 -16.83 6.76 0.14
CA LEU A 118 -15.53 6.40 0.71
C LEU A 118 -15.34 4.87 0.87
N LYS A 119 -14.09 4.42 0.84
CA LYS A 119 -13.69 3.08 1.28
C LYS A 119 -14.02 2.91 2.77
N PRO A 120 -14.54 1.74 3.21
CA PRO A 120 -14.74 0.50 2.46
C PRO A 120 -16.20 0.26 2.03
N SER A 121 -16.89 1.25 1.46
CA SER A 121 -18.30 1.11 1.06
C SER A 121 -18.51 0.12 -0.10
N TYR A 122 -19.66 -0.56 -0.14
CA TYR A 122 -20.04 -1.43 -1.26
C TYR A 122 -20.20 -0.68 -2.59
N ALA A 123 -20.55 0.61 -2.55
CA ALA A 123 -20.59 1.46 -3.74
C ALA A 123 -19.18 1.68 -4.33
N CYS A 124 -18.16 1.86 -3.47
CA CYS A 124 -16.76 1.91 -3.90
C CYS A 124 -16.33 0.58 -4.54
N ILE A 125 -16.68 -0.56 -3.92
CA ILE A 125 -16.42 -1.91 -4.48
C ILE A 125 -17.05 -2.07 -5.86
N LYS A 126 -18.30 -1.64 -6.03
CA LYS A 126 -18.97 -1.69 -7.35
C LYS A 126 -18.21 -0.86 -8.39
N GLY A 127 -17.67 0.30 -8.01
CA GLY A 127 -16.82 1.13 -8.87
C GLY A 127 -15.53 0.41 -9.29
N ILE A 128 -14.84 -0.24 -8.36
CA ILE A 128 -13.64 -1.05 -8.64
C ILE A 128 -13.97 -2.17 -9.63
N ARG A 129 -15.02 -2.95 -9.35
CA ARG A 129 -15.46 -4.04 -10.25
C ARG A 129 -15.86 -3.53 -11.63
N ALA A 130 -16.57 -2.40 -11.70
CA ALA A 130 -16.96 -1.80 -12.98
C ALA A 130 -15.75 -1.38 -13.82
N TYR A 131 -14.73 -0.78 -13.20
CA TYR A 131 -13.49 -0.44 -13.86
C TYR A 131 -12.81 -1.70 -14.44
N PHE A 132 -12.55 -2.71 -13.62
CA PHE A 132 -11.88 -3.92 -14.07
C PHE A 132 -12.70 -4.75 -15.08
N ALA A 133 -14.04 -4.67 -15.03
CA ALA A 133 -14.91 -5.29 -16.01
C ALA A 133 -14.92 -4.57 -17.36
N SER A 134 -14.60 -3.27 -17.38
CA SER A 134 -14.53 -2.46 -18.60
C SER A 134 -13.23 -2.60 -19.39
N LEU A 135 -12.21 -3.25 -18.81
CA LEU A 135 -10.95 -3.51 -19.51
C LEU A 135 -11.17 -4.48 -20.67
N GLN A 136 -10.32 -4.38 -21.70
CA GLN A 136 -10.36 -5.29 -22.86
C GLN A 136 -10.30 -6.77 -22.44
N ALA A 137 -9.54 -7.07 -21.39
CA ALA A 137 -9.53 -8.36 -20.70
C ALA A 137 -10.06 -8.15 -19.27
N PRO A 138 -11.37 -8.40 -19.02
CA PRO A 138 -11.97 -8.21 -17.72
C PRO A 138 -11.25 -8.99 -16.61
N ARG A 139 -11.15 -8.38 -15.41
CA ARG A 139 -10.59 -9.04 -14.23
C ARG A 139 -11.69 -9.38 -13.23
N THR A 140 -11.59 -10.57 -12.66
CA THR A 140 -12.42 -11.02 -11.55
C THR A 140 -11.75 -10.70 -10.21
N ASP A 141 -12.54 -10.64 -9.14
CA ASP A 141 -12.06 -10.30 -7.79
C ASP A 141 -10.89 -11.18 -7.33
N SER A 142 -10.88 -12.47 -7.66
CA SER A 142 -9.81 -13.42 -7.31
C SER A 142 -8.47 -13.17 -8.00
N GLU A 143 -8.47 -12.33 -9.03
CA GLU A 143 -7.28 -12.00 -9.81
C GLU A 143 -6.69 -10.66 -9.39
N LEU A 144 -7.27 -10.03 -8.37
CA LEU A 144 -6.85 -8.74 -7.88
C LEU A 144 -6.01 -8.87 -6.60
N ILE A 145 -5.02 -8.01 -6.46
CA ILE A 145 -4.43 -7.68 -5.16
C ILE A 145 -4.97 -6.33 -4.70
N ILE A 146 -5.17 -6.15 -3.40
CA ILE A 146 -5.50 -4.86 -2.80
C ILE A 146 -4.45 -4.55 -1.74
N VAL A 147 -3.80 -3.40 -1.90
CA VAL A 147 -2.63 -3.01 -1.12
C VAL A 147 -2.90 -1.66 -0.45
N GLY A 148 -2.69 -1.57 0.87
CA GLY A 148 -2.88 -0.31 1.60
C GLY A 148 -2.36 -0.34 3.03
N ASP A 149 -2.33 0.82 3.68
CA ASP A 149 -1.80 0.99 5.04
C ASP A 149 -2.88 0.86 6.13
N ARG A 150 -4.17 0.81 5.77
CA ARG A 150 -5.26 0.79 6.76
C ARG A 150 -6.02 -0.51 6.76
N ILE A 151 -6.09 -1.10 7.94
CA ILE A 151 -6.89 -2.29 8.21
C ILE A 151 -8.38 -2.00 8.01
N PHE A 152 -8.91 -0.95 8.64
CA PHE A 152 -10.34 -0.65 8.61
C PHE A 152 -10.87 -0.10 7.28
N THR A 153 -10.00 0.19 6.31
CA THR A 153 -10.44 0.54 4.97
C THR A 153 -9.95 -0.46 3.95
N ASP A 154 -8.64 -0.66 3.76
CA ASP A 154 -8.13 -1.39 2.60
C ASP A 154 -8.27 -2.91 2.78
N VAL A 155 -7.89 -3.43 3.95
CA VAL A 155 -8.07 -4.86 4.27
C VAL A 155 -9.55 -5.22 4.30
N VAL A 156 -10.38 -4.39 4.95
CA VAL A 156 -11.84 -4.58 4.98
C VAL A 156 -12.44 -4.49 3.58
N LEU A 157 -12.01 -3.56 2.74
CA LEU A 157 -12.49 -3.43 1.36
C LEU A 157 -12.20 -4.73 0.58
N ALA A 158 -10.98 -5.26 0.69
CA ALA A 158 -10.60 -6.52 0.08
C ALA A 158 -11.44 -7.70 0.58
N ASN A 159 -11.59 -7.83 1.90
CA ASN A 159 -12.36 -8.91 2.48
C ASN A 159 -13.87 -8.79 2.18
N ARG A 160 -14.42 -7.57 2.03
CA ARG A 160 -15.82 -7.34 1.60
C ARG A 160 -16.07 -7.65 0.12
N MET A 161 -15.03 -7.67 -0.72
CA MET A 161 -15.16 -8.09 -2.11
C MET A 161 -15.38 -9.60 -2.23
N ARG A 162 -15.11 -10.37 -1.18
CA ARG A 162 -15.41 -11.81 -1.17
C ARG A 162 -16.91 -12.02 -0.95
N SER A 163 -17.54 -12.89 -1.75
CA SER A 163 -18.95 -13.26 -1.54
C SER A 163 -19.16 -13.99 -0.20
N ASN A 164 -18.18 -14.79 0.23
CA ASN A 164 -18.10 -15.39 1.56
C ASN A 164 -16.61 -15.63 1.94
N PRO A 165 -16.29 -15.98 3.20
CA PRO A 165 -14.90 -16.17 3.64
C PRO A 165 -14.11 -17.24 2.87
N SER A 166 -14.79 -18.23 2.30
CA SER A 166 -14.19 -19.33 1.53
C SER A 166 -14.14 -19.05 0.03
N SER A 167 -14.83 -18.01 -0.45
CA SER A 167 -14.84 -17.65 -1.87
C SER A 167 -13.49 -17.07 -2.29
N PRO A 168 -13.05 -17.35 -3.53
CA PRO A 168 -11.97 -16.62 -4.16
C PRO A 168 -12.31 -15.13 -4.18
N GLY A 169 -11.37 -14.30 -3.78
CA GLY A 169 -11.48 -12.85 -3.88
C GLY A 169 -10.09 -12.24 -3.79
N PRO A 170 -10.00 -10.91 -3.67
CA PRO A 170 -8.71 -10.26 -3.79
C PRO A 170 -7.77 -10.67 -2.66
N LEU A 171 -6.47 -10.70 -2.97
CA LEU A 171 -5.42 -10.86 -1.98
C LEU A 171 -5.22 -9.52 -1.25
N ALA A 172 -5.54 -9.49 0.05
CA ALA A 172 -5.36 -8.32 0.89
C ALA A 172 -3.91 -8.24 1.41
N ILE A 173 -3.19 -7.20 1.02
CA ILE A 173 -1.80 -6.94 1.43
C ILE A 173 -1.78 -5.68 2.31
N TRP A 174 -1.43 -5.84 3.58
CA TRP A 174 -1.32 -4.74 4.53
C TRP A 174 0.11 -4.23 4.63
N MET A 175 0.30 -2.92 4.46
CA MET A 175 1.55 -2.24 4.74
C MET A 175 1.63 -1.73 6.18
N THR A 176 2.74 -2.02 6.84
CA THR A 176 2.98 -1.61 8.23
C THR A 176 3.77 -0.31 8.34
N ARG A 177 4.52 0.08 7.29
CA ARG A 177 5.27 1.33 7.28
C ARG A 177 4.35 2.51 7.04
N VAL A 178 4.40 3.47 7.96
CA VAL A 178 3.71 4.75 7.85
C VAL A 178 4.77 5.84 7.69
N TRP A 179 4.74 6.52 6.55
CA TRP A 179 5.71 7.56 6.21
C TRP A 179 5.49 8.85 7.01
N LYS A 180 4.22 9.20 7.26
CA LYS A 180 3.86 10.32 8.12
C LYS A 180 2.76 9.89 9.08
N LYS A 181 3.09 9.88 10.38
CA LYS A 181 2.21 9.40 11.44
C LYS A 181 1.09 10.41 11.71
N GLU A 182 -0.11 10.07 11.28
CA GLU A 182 -1.35 10.69 11.77
C GLU A 182 -2.05 9.71 12.71
N GLY A 183 -2.38 10.14 13.94
CA GLY A 183 -3.15 9.31 14.88
C GLY A 183 -2.43 8.03 15.37
N THR A 184 -1.15 8.13 15.74
CA THR A 184 -0.27 7.02 16.19
C THR A 184 -0.93 6.03 17.16
N PHE A 185 -1.76 6.52 18.08
CA PHE A 185 -2.46 5.69 19.06
C PHE A 185 -3.51 4.76 18.43
N MET A 186 -4.34 5.26 17.50
CA MET A 186 -5.34 4.42 16.82
C MET A 186 -4.67 3.32 16.00
N ARG A 187 -3.49 3.57 15.42
CA ARG A 187 -2.74 2.57 14.66
C ARG A 187 -2.11 1.49 15.54
N TRP A 188 -1.62 1.86 16.71
CA TRP A 188 -1.18 0.87 17.69
C TRP A 188 -2.34 -0.02 18.16
N MET A 189 -3.51 0.58 18.40
CA MET A 189 -4.74 -0.15 18.73
C MET A 189 -5.18 -1.08 17.60
N GLU A 190 -5.14 -0.63 16.35
CA GLU A 190 -5.43 -1.44 15.15
C GLU A 190 -4.55 -2.70 15.10
N GLY A 191 -3.23 -2.53 15.25
CA GLY A 191 -2.30 -3.66 15.24
C GLY A 191 -2.53 -4.64 16.39
N ARG A 192 -2.89 -4.15 17.59
CA ARG A 192 -3.27 -5.03 18.71
C ARG A 192 -4.56 -5.78 18.45
N LEU A 193 -5.55 -5.12 17.84
CA LEU A 193 -6.83 -5.73 17.52
C LEU A 193 -6.67 -6.85 16.49
N VAL A 194 -5.87 -6.63 15.44
CA VAL A 194 -5.57 -7.68 14.44
C VAL A 194 -4.90 -8.87 15.11
N ARG A 195 -3.84 -8.67 15.89
CA ARG A 195 -3.16 -9.77 16.60
C ARG A 195 -4.08 -10.51 17.57
N ALA A 196 -4.97 -9.79 18.25
CA ALA A 196 -5.96 -10.40 19.13
C ALA A 196 -6.96 -11.26 18.34
N VAL A 197 -7.42 -10.77 17.18
CA VAL A 197 -8.33 -11.51 16.30
C VAL A 197 -7.65 -12.71 15.65
N GLU A 198 -6.39 -12.58 15.21
CA GLU A 198 -5.58 -13.69 14.72
C GLU A 198 -5.45 -14.75 15.81
N ALA A 199 -5.01 -14.37 17.02
CA ALA A 199 -4.88 -15.28 18.15
C ALA A 199 -6.21 -15.91 18.62
N TRP A 200 -7.34 -15.26 18.38
CA TRP A 200 -8.69 -15.81 18.64
C TRP A 200 -9.22 -16.69 17.51
N SER A 201 -8.74 -16.46 16.29
CA SER A 201 -9.14 -17.21 15.10
C SER A 201 -8.30 -18.48 14.90
N GLU A 202 -7.15 -18.57 15.56
CA GLU A 202 -6.40 -19.81 15.80
C GLU A 202 -7.24 -20.75 16.71
N PRO A 203 -7.49 -22.01 16.31
CA PRO A 203 -8.28 -22.91 17.13
C PRO A 203 -7.62 -23.14 18.49
N ILE A 204 -8.36 -22.88 19.57
CA ILE A 204 -7.97 -23.22 20.95
C ILE A 204 -7.88 -24.75 21.03
N GLY A 205 -6.68 -25.28 20.91
CA GLY A 205 -6.42 -26.72 20.99
C GLY A 205 -4.95 -27.08 20.90
N SER A 206 -4.15 -26.76 21.92
CA SER A 206 -3.01 -27.60 22.36
C SER A 206 -2.24 -26.99 23.55
N SER A 207 -2.90 -26.83 24.69
CA SER A 207 -2.20 -26.86 25.98
C SER A 207 -2.22 -28.30 26.52
N GLY A 208 -1.14 -29.04 26.21
CA GLY A 208 -0.67 -30.18 26.99
C GLY A 208 -1.38 -31.53 26.80
N LEU A 209 -0.90 -32.35 25.86
CA LEU A 209 -0.63 -33.77 26.11
C LEU A 209 0.28 -34.33 25.00
N GLY A 210 1.30 -35.07 25.38
CA GLY A 210 2.26 -35.64 24.45
C GLY A 210 1.66 -36.71 23.52
N SER A 211 2.39 -36.89 22.42
CA SER A 211 2.45 -38.06 21.54
C SER A 211 1.48 -38.15 20.34
N ARG A 212 2.15 -38.39 19.19
CA ARG A 212 1.69 -39.02 17.95
C ARG A 212 0.68 -38.26 17.06
N PHE A 213 1.26 -37.71 15.99
CA PHE A 213 0.79 -37.79 14.61
C PHE A 213 -0.72 -37.74 14.38
N ARG A 214 -1.16 -36.59 13.87
CA ARG A 214 -1.96 -36.56 12.65
C ARG A 214 -1.67 -35.26 11.89
N ASP A 215 -0.75 -35.39 10.93
CA ASP A 215 -0.59 -34.46 9.82
C ASP A 215 -1.90 -34.41 9.03
N GLY A 216 -2.35 -33.20 8.69
CA GLY A 216 -3.52 -33.00 7.83
C GLY A 216 -4.09 -31.58 7.90
N ASP A 217 -3.57 -30.71 7.03
CA ASP A 217 -4.38 -29.76 6.25
C ASP A 217 -4.70 -28.34 6.78
N GLU A 218 -3.88 -27.75 7.67
CA GLU A 218 -4.01 -26.29 7.98
C GLU A 218 -2.69 -25.48 7.87
N GLY A 219 -1.53 -26.11 7.70
CA GLY A 219 -0.22 -25.42 7.59
C GLY A 219 0.21 -24.99 6.17
N GLY A 220 -0.59 -25.27 5.14
CA GLY A 220 -0.18 -25.13 3.73
C GLY A 220 -0.36 -23.73 3.12
N GLN A 221 -1.31 -22.92 3.62
CA GLN A 221 -1.60 -21.61 3.03
C GLN A 221 -0.57 -20.55 3.42
N ASP A 222 -0.14 -20.53 4.69
CA ASP A 222 0.78 -19.52 5.21
C ASP A 222 2.20 -19.65 4.62
N MET A 223 2.69 -20.89 4.43
CA MET A 223 3.96 -21.15 3.73
C MET A 223 3.92 -20.77 2.23
N ASN A 224 2.75 -20.83 1.60
CA ASN A 224 2.60 -20.51 0.18
C ASN A 224 2.50 -19.00 -0.08
N LEU A 225 2.07 -18.20 0.90
CA LEU A 225 1.97 -16.74 0.75
C LEU A 225 3.31 -16.02 0.93
N ARG A 226 4.24 -16.59 1.70
CA ARG A 226 5.61 -16.06 1.85
C ARG A 226 6.37 -15.93 0.53
N ARG A 227 6.07 -16.77 -0.47
CA ARG A 227 6.69 -16.69 -1.80
C ARG A 227 6.40 -15.37 -2.55
N PHE A 228 5.44 -14.59 -2.07
CA PHE A 228 5.09 -13.28 -2.63
C PHE A 228 5.79 -12.13 -1.90
N VAL A 229 6.58 -12.42 -0.86
CA VAL A 229 7.32 -11.44 -0.06
C VAL A 229 8.81 -11.64 -0.32
N LYS A 230 9.49 -10.59 -0.80
CA LYS A 230 10.95 -10.57 -0.99
C LYS A 230 11.63 -10.49 0.38
N ASP A 231 12.73 -11.23 0.54
CA ASP A 231 13.57 -11.12 1.73
C ASP A 231 14.20 -9.72 1.81
N ASP A 232 14.34 -9.19 3.03
CA ASP A 232 15.03 -7.92 3.23
C ASP A 232 16.52 -8.09 2.88
N GLU A 233 16.96 -7.46 1.79
CA GLU A 233 18.39 -7.18 1.64
C GLU A 233 18.79 -6.27 2.80
N VAL A 234 19.66 -6.77 3.67
CA VAL A 234 20.18 -6.02 4.81
C VAL A 234 20.84 -4.75 4.28
N GLU A 235 20.16 -3.60 4.43
CA GLU A 235 20.74 -2.29 4.17
C GLU A 235 21.95 -2.15 5.09
N GLY A 236 23.15 -2.33 4.52
CA GLY A 236 24.41 -2.19 5.23
C GLY A 236 24.52 -0.77 5.78
N GLU A 237 24.58 -0.64 7.11
CA GLU A 237 24.89 0.61 7.78
C GLU A 237 26.19 1.18 7.22
N ALA A 238 26.10 2.25 6.45
CA ALA A 238 27.25 3.07 6.12
C ALA A 238 27.79 3.66 7.43
N LYS A 239 28.81 3.00 7.99
CA LYS A 239 29.62 3.55 9.09
C LYS A 239 30.17 4.90 8.64
N VAL A 240 29.62 5.98 9.20
CA VAL A 240 30.24 7.30 9.20
C VAL A 240 31.53 7.18 10.02
N GLY A 241 32.64 6.96 9.32
CA GLY A 241 33.97 7.03 9.89
C GLY A 241 34.30 8.48 10.23
N GLY A 242 34.34 8.79 11.53
CA GLY A 242 34.92 10.03 12.00
C GLY A 242 36.43 10.00 11.84
N SER A 243 37.00 11.03 11.23
CA SER A 243 38.40 11.41 11.45
C SER A 243 38.48 12.91 11.67
N LYS A 244 38.81 13.29 12.91
CA LYS A 244 39.36 14.59 13.25
C LYS A 244 40.76 14.71 12.63
N HIS A 245 41.09 15.84 12.03
CA HIS A 245 42.41 16.47 12.16
C HIS A 245 42.29 17.97 11.90
N GLU A 246 42.81 18.75 12.85
CA GLU A 246 43.00 20.21 12.82
C GLU A 246 44.19 20.61 11.94
N GLY A 247 44.20 21.88 11.49
CA GLY A 247 45.44 22.68 11.44
C GLY A 247 45.92 23.23 10.09
N ALA A 248 45.45 24.45 9.76
CA ALA A 248 46.15 25.61 9.15
C ALA A 248 47.19 25.46 8.01
N ALA A 249 46.95 26.15 6.87
CA ALA A 249 47.73 27.29 6.35
C ALA A 249 47.37 27.59 4.86
N VAL A 250 46.81 28.78 4.56
CA VAL A 250 47.45 29.94 3.91
C VAL A 250 47.39 29.96 2.36
N LEU A 251 46.63 30.95 1.87
CA LEU A 251 46.72 31.75 0.62
C LEU A 251 46.88 31.07 -0.75
N GLY A 252 45.89 31.31 -1.62
CA GLY A 252 45.99 31.13 -3.06
C GLY A 252 44.74 31.68 -3.76
N ILE A 253 44.83 32.93 -4.19
CA ILE A 253 43.86 33.62 -5.05
C ILE A 253 43.79 32.89 -6.39
N GLU A 254 42.60 32.50 -6.85
CA GLU A 254 42.21 32.63 -8.26
C GLU A 254 40.71 32.40 -8.48
N ALA A 255 40.06 33.44 -8.99
CA ALA A 255 38.65 33.47 -9.37
C ALA A 255 38.49 32.91 -10.79
N GLY A 256 37.99 31.68 -10.91
CA GLY A 256 37.73 31.01 -12.18
C GLY A 256 36.24 30.83 -12.48
N GLY A 257 35.69 31.76 -13.26
CA GLY A 257 34.62 31.58 -14.26
C GLY A 257 33.39 30.73 -13.91
N ILE A 258 32.26 31.41 -13.62
CA ILE A 258 30.89 31.08 -14.11
C ILE A 258 29.94 32.28 -13.84
N GLY A 259 30.30 33.21 -12.94
CA GLY A 259 29.50 34.41 -12.63
C GLY A 259 29.47 35.53 -13.68
N ARG A 260 30.16 35.39 -14.83
CA ARG A 260 30.22 36.44 -15.86
C ARG A 260 29.05 36.41 -16.86
N TRP A 261 28.32 35.30 -16.94
CA TRP A 261 27.19 35.14 -17.87
C TRP A 261 25.86 35.70 -17.33
N VAL A 262 25.69 35.80 -16.02
CA VAL A 262 24.43 36.25 -15.41
C VAL A 262 24.34 37.77 -15.33
N TRP A 263 25.47 38.48 -15.26
CA TRP A 263 25.50 39.94 -15.12
C TRP A 263 25.30 40.71 -16.44
N GLU A 264 25.73 40.17 -17.59
CA GLU A 264 25.56 40.86 -18.89
C GLU A 264 24.14 40.80 -19.47
N ARG A 265 23.28 39.88 -19.00
CA ARG A 265 21.90 39.73 -19.49
C ARG A 265 20.89 40.66 -18.82
N MET A 266 21.25 41.33 -17.73
CA MET A 266 20.37 42.23 -16.96
C MET A 266 20.50 43.73 -17.31
N LYS A 267 21.37 44.12 -18.26
CA LYS A 267 21.52 45.53 -18.71
C LYS A 267 21.03 45.80 -20.14
N ARG A 268 20.27 44.88 -20.75
CA ARG A 268 19.61 45.08 -22.05
C ARG A 268 18.12 44.70 -22.01
N SER A 269 17.38 45.42 -21.18
CA SER A 269 15.92 45.60 -21.22
C SER A 269 15.52 46.64 -20.16
#